data_AF-A0A0R3WN30-F1
#
_entry.id   AF-A0A0R3WN30-F1
#
_cell.length_a   1.000
_cell.length_b   1.000
_cell.length_c   1.000
_cell.angle_alpha   90.00
_cell.angle_beta   90.00
_cell.angle_gamma   90.00
#
_symmetry.space_group_name_H-M   'P 1'
#
loop_
_entity.id
_entity.type
_entity.pdbx_description
1 polymer ?
#
loop_
_entity_poly.entity_id
_entity_poly.type
_entity_poly.pdbx_seq_one_letter_code
_entity_poly.pdbx_strand_id
1 'polypeptide(L)'
;MLRNSVKFASPSLFFTLQFSCFLYRRAHARKALGKLDEAVSDLKRILDIEPRNSIALKDLGAWTGDSNLRAGSINSIFKIVDVSRVTSKALRPIQISEVGGTRSMFQANGCRELQPINNLTVSNVQDRSSDTALAPCVSPQLEVTPTMPLEPPTNWFQMERELRELIPSSESLAPLAVDYLCSIEPTNYASVIGNNLNSSCLGRFLAAFSISSKLTSAQKAERMAALAKLPRFDVAWLLTDDSDRTIVGRLLQEVPPESVASLKTYFS
;
A
#
# COMPACT_ATOMS: atom_id res chain seq x y z
N MET A 1 -7.74 -22.14 -30.19
CA MET A 1 -6.71 -21.99 -29.13
C MET A 1 -6.39 -20.51 -28.97
N LEU A 2 -7.08 -19.83 -28.05
CA LEU A 2 -6.90 -18.41 -27.73
C LEU A 2 -5.76 -18.27 -26.71
N ARG A 3 -4.61 -17.72 -27.12
CA ARG A 3 -3.55 -17.33 -26.19
C ARG A 3 -3.76 -15.87 -25.78
N ASN A 4 -4.22 -15.70 -24.54
CA ASN A 4 -4.29 -14.43 -23.83
C ASN A 4 -2.89 -13.79 -23.79
N SER A 5 -2.71 -12.68 -24.51
CA SER A 5 -1.52 -11.84 -24.43
C SER A 5 -1.79 -10.74 -23.40
N VAL A 6 -1.61 -11.06 -22.12
CA VAL A 6 -1.51 -10.05 -21.06
C VAL A 6 -0.14 -9.39 -21.26
N LYS A 7 -0.14 -8.22 -21.89
CA LYS A 7 1.06 -7.37 -22.00
C LYS A 7 1.52 -7.02 -20.59
N PHE A 8 2.72 -7.47 -20.23
CA PHE A 8 3.38 -7.10 -18.99
C PHE A 8 3.59 -5.58 -18.97
N ALA A 9 2.74 -4.86 -18.26
CA ALA A 9 3.05 -3.50 -17.85
C ALA A 9 4.23 -3.57 -16.88
N SER A 10 5.24 -2.72 -17.06
CA SER A 10 6.40 -2.67 -16.16
C SER A 10 5.91 -2.39 -14.71
N PRO A 11 6.53 -2.99 -13.68
CA PRO A 11 6.11 -2.80 -12.28
C PRO A 11 6.03 -1.33 -11.86
N SER A 12 6.92 -0.50 -12.41
CA SER A 12 6.93 0.95 -12.18
C SER A 12 5.68 1.63 -12.73
N LEU A 13 5.23 1.26 -13.93
CA LEU A 13 4.02 1.82 -14.55
C LEU A 13 2.75 1.36 -13.83
N PHE A 14 2.76 0.12 -13.32
CA PHE A 14 1.65 -0.40 -12.52
C PHE A 14 1.49 0.38 -11.20
N PHE A 15 2.60 0.66 -10.51
CA PHE A 15 2.60 1.47 -9.29
C PHE A 15 2.12 2.91 -9.53
N THR A 16 2.57 3.56 -10.61
CA THR A 16 2.14 4.93 -10.94
C THR A 16 0.65 4.99 -11.26
N LEU A 17 0.11 4.00 -11.99
CA LEU A 17 -1.31 3.93 -12.33
C LEU A 17 -2.20 3.69 -11.10
N GLN A 18 -1.76 2.83 -10.18
CA GLN A 18 -2.53 2.58 -8.95
C GLN A 18 -2.54 3.83 -8.05
N PHE A 19 -1.42 4.55 -7.99
CA PHE A 19 -1.29 5.77 -7.19
C PHE A 19 -2.14 6.92 -7.75
N SER A 20 -2.14 7.14 -9.08
CA SER A 20 -2.99 8.16 -9.71
C SER A 20 -4.49 7.86 -9.52
N CYS A 21 -4.91 6.60 -9.63
CA CYS A 21 -6.28 6.17 -9.36
C CYS A 21 -6.71 6.44 -7.90
N PHE A 22 -5.84 6.15 -6.93
CA PHE A 22 -6.12 6.40 -5.52
C PHE A 22 -6.30 7.89 -5.23
N LEU A 23 -5.38 8.74 -5.70
CA LEU A 23 -5.46 10.19 -5.52
C LEU A 23 -6.73 10.76 -6.14
N TYR A 24 -7.12 10.26 -7.32
CA TYR A 24 -8.33 10.72 -8.00
C TYR A 24 -9.60 10.42 -7.19
N ARG A 25 -9.72 9.19 -6.67
CA ARG A 25 -10.85 8.82 -5.80
C ARG A 25 -10.90 9.66 -4.53
N ARG A 26 -9.75 9.93 -3.93
CA ARG A 26 -9.64 10.78 -2.73
C ARG A 26 -10.03 12.24 -3.01
N ALA A 27 -9.65 12.78 -4.16
CA ALA A 27 -10.01 14.13 -4.58
C ALA A 27 -11.54 14.29 -4.69
N HIS A 28 -12.21 13.34 -5.36
CA HIS A 28 -13.67 13.35 -5.50
C HIS A 28 -14.40 13.20 -4.16
N ALA A 29 -13.90 12.35 -3.25
CA ALA A 29 -14.45 12.24 -1.90
C ALA A 29 -14.30 13.56 -1.11
N ARG A 30 -13.13 14.21 -1.18
CA ARG A 30 -12.89 15.52 -0.54
C ARG A 30 -13.76 16.63 -1.09
N LYS A 31 -13.98 16.63 -2.40
CA LYS A 31 -14.94 17.54 -3.04
C LYS A 31 -16.35 17.34 -2.50
N ALA A 32 -16.81 16.09 -2.37
CA ALA A 32 -18.12 15.78 -1.80
C ALA A 32 -18.25 16.24 -0.33
N LEU A 33 -17.13 16.30 0.40
CA LEU A 33 -17.04 16.81 1.76
C LEU A 33 -16.86 18.35 1.84
N GLY A 34 -16.91 19.09 0.72
CA GLY A 34 -16.71 20.54 0.68
C GLY A 34 -15.26 21.00 0.84
N LYS A 35 -14.29 20.07 0.92
CA LYS A 35 -12.86 20.34 1.08
C LYS A 35 -12.19 20.53 -0.28
N LEU A 36 -12.56 21.61 -0.98
CA LEU A 36 -12.13 21.87 -2.35
C LEU A 36 -10.60 22.06 -2.47
N ASP A 37 -9.97 22.76 -1.52
CA ASP A 37 -8.52 23.01 -1.58
C ASP A 37 -7.68 21.73 -1.48
N GLU A 38 -8.08 20.81 -0.60
CA GLU A 38 -7.43 19.49 -0.47
C GLU A 38 -7.68 18.63 -1.71
N ALA A 39 -8.87 18.72 -2.32
CA ALA A 39 -9.22 18.00 -3.54
C ALA A 39 -8.38 18.48 -4.73
N VAL A 40 -8.18 19.80 -4.86
CA VAL A 40 -7.31 20.41 -5.89
C VAL A 40 -5.85 20.01 -5.66
N SER A 41 -5.39 19.93 -4.42
CA SER A 41 -4.04 19.45 -4.09
C SER A 41 -3.79 18.01 -4.56
N ASP A 42 -4.77 17.13 -4.38
CA ASP A 42 -4.70 15.74 -4.88
C ASP A 42 -4.62 15.68 -6.40
N LEU A 43 -5.40 16.50 -7.12
CA LEU A 43 -5.33 16.59 -8.58
C LEU A 43 -3.98 17.12 -9.07
N LYS A 44 -3.38 18.10 -8.38
CA LYS A 44 -2.04 18.62 -8.70
C LYS A 44 -0.98 17.52 -8.58
N ARG A 45 -1.05 16.68 -7.55
CA ARG A 45 -0.13 15.55 -7.37
C ARG A 45 -0.27 14.49 -8.47
N ILE A 46 -1.47 14.31 -9.04
CA ILE A 46 -1.66 13.45 -10.22
C ILE A 46 -0.91 14.05 -11.42
N LEU A 47 -0.99 15.37 -11.63
CA LEU A 47 -0.30 16.05 -12.73
C LEU A 47 1.22 16.07 -12.56
N ASP A 48 1.73 16.01 -11.33
CA ASP A 48 3.17 15.86 -11.06
C ASP A 48 3.71 14.51 -11.57
N ILE A 49 2.88 13.47 -11.58
CA ILE A 49 3.25 12.11 -11.99
C ILE A 49 2.90 11.90 -13.47
N GLU A 50 1.74 12.39 -13.88
CA GLU A 50 1.20 12.28 -15.23
C GLU A 50 0.85 13.68 -15.79
N PRO A 51 1.84 14.44 -16.30
CA PRO A 51 1.64 15.81 -16.76
C PRO A 51 0.64 15.95 -17.92
N ARG A 52 0.31 14.85 -18.60
CA ARG A 52 -0.62 14.78 -19.73
C ARG A 52 -1.98 14.16 -19.37
N ASN A 53 -2.30 14.01 -18.08
CA ASN A 53 -3.58 13.45 -17.67
C ASN A 53 -4.74 14.43 -17.97
N SER A 54 -5.52 14.13 -19.01
CA SER A 54 -6.62 14.99 -19.45
C SER A 54 -7.77 15.08 -18.45
N ILE A 55 -7.95 14.05 -17.62
CA ILE A 55 -9.05 13.99 -16.65
C ILE A 55 -8.75 14.95 -15.51
N ALA A 56 -7.53 14.88 -14.94
CA ALA A 56 -7.10 15.77 -13.88
C ALA A 56 -7.07 17.24 -14.33
N LEU A 57 -6.66 17.54 -15.58
CA LEU A 57 -6.71 18.91 -16.12
C LEU A 57 -8.15 19.44 -16.24
N LYS A 58 -9.07 18.63 -16.78
CA LYS A 58 -10.49 19.03 -16.91
C LYS A 58 -11.12 19.30 -15.54
N ASP A 59 -10.92 18.40 -14.59
CA ASP A 59 -11.49 18.54 -13.24
C ASP A 59 -10.88 19.74 -12.50
N LEU A 60 -9.59 19.99 -12.65
CA LEU A 60 -8.93 21.14 -12.01
C LEU A 60 -9.43 22.47 -12.61
N GLY A 61 -9.59 22.54 -13.94
CA GLY A 61 -10.23 23.69 -14.59
C GLY A 61 -11.67 23.92 -14.14
N ALA A 62 -12.43 22.83 -13.98
CA ALA A 62 -13.81 22.91 -13.51
C ALA A 62 -13.93 23.35 -12.04
N TRP A 63 -12.97 23.00 -11.17
CA TRP A 63 -13.07 23.26 -9.73
C TRP A 63 -12.41 24.58 -9.33
N THR A 64 -11.36 25.00 -10.03
CA THR A 64 -10.63 26.24 -9.72
C THR A 64 -11.06 27.40 -10.62
N GLY A 65 -11.70 27.13 -11.77
CA GLY A 65 -12.07 28.14 -12.76
C GLY A 65 -10.87 28.80 -13.46
N ASP A 66 -9.66 28.33 -13.18
CA ASP A 66 -8.41 28.88 -13.69
C ASP A 66 -8.02 28.17 -14.99
N SER A 67 -7.62 28.96 -16.00
CA SER A 67 -7.15 28.45 -17.29
C SER A 67 -5.65 28.11 -17.23
N ASN A 68 -4.92 28.60 -16.22
CA ASN A 68 -3.50 28.35 -16.01
C ASN A 68 -3.28 27.09 -15.17
N LEU A 69 -3.66 25.94 -15.72
CA LEU A 69 -3.55 24.63 -15.10
C LEU A 69 -2.09 24.12 -15.13
N ARG A 70 -1.18 24.85 -14.48
CA ARG A 70 0.21 24.42 -14.34
C ARG A 70 0.38 23.65 -13.02
N ALA A 71 0.94 22.45 -13.13
CA ALA A 71 1.26 21.59 -12.01
C ALA A 71 1.93 22.37 -10.87
N GLY A 72 1.41 22.18 -9.66
CA GLY A 72 1.86 22.85 -8.45
C GLY A 72 3.10 22.21 -7.87
N SER A 73 4.16 22.05 -8.65
CA SER A 73 5.51 21.90 -8.14
C SER A 73 6.52 22.12 -9.26
N ILE A 74 7.16 23.29 -9.26
CA ILE A 74 8.23 23.64 -10.20
C ILE A 74 9.55 22.90 -9.86
N ASN A 75 9.57 22.09 -8.79
CA ASN A 75 10.75 21.36 -8.35
C ASN A 75 10.56 19.84 -8.48
N SER A 76 11.23 19.28 -9.49
CA SER A 76 12.09 18.10 -9.39
C SER A 76 11.97 17.21 -10.63
N ILE A 77 13.08 17.10 -11.35
CA ILE A 77 13.43 16.05 -12.34
C ILE A 77 12.90 16.18 -13.79
N PHE A 78 11.67 16.59 -14.09
CA PHE A 78 11.19 16.56 -15.50
C PHE A 78 11.43 17.83 -16.35
N LYS A 79 12.19 18.80 -15.85
CA LYS A 79 12.45 20.09 -16.52
C LYS A 79 13.47 20.07 -17.67
N ILE A 80 13.72 18.93 -18.32
CA ILE A 80 14.73 18.85 -19.39
C ILE A 80 14.19 19.25 -20.77
N VAL A 81 12.88 19.31 -20.99
CA VAL A 81 12.35 19.73 -22.30
C VAL A 81 11.30 20.82 -22.18
N ASP A 82 11.71 22.04 -22.51
CA ASP A 82 10.81 23.15 -22.80
C ASP A 82 10.19 22.96 -24.19
N VAL A 83 9.04 22.29 -24.24
CA VAL A 83 8.30 22.01 -25.50
C VAL A 83 7.73 23.30 -26.11
N SER A 84 7.71 24.43 -25.39
CA SER A 84 7.29 25.72 -25.98
C SER A 84 8.33 26.30 -26.94
N ARG A 85 9.58 25.82 -26.89
CA ARG A 85 10.67 26.20 -27.82
C ARG A 85 10.78 25.31 -29.06
N VAL A 86 10.01 24.23 -29.18
CA VAL A 86 9.97 23.44 -30.42
C VAL A 86 9.03 24.16 -31.39
N THR A 87 9.53 25.23 -32.00
CA THR A 87 8.95 25.72 -33.25
C THR A 87 8.93 24.54 -34.22
N SER A 88 7.80 24.30 -34.87
CA SER A 88 7.52 23.23 -35.83
C SER A 88 8.43 23.20 -37.08
N LYS A 89 9.57 23.90 -37.06
CA LYS A 89 10.59 23.87 -38.10
C LYS A 89 11.68 22.86 -37.76
N ALA A 90 11.70 21.82 -38.59
CA ALA A 90 12.80 20.86 -38.81
C ALA A 90 12.91 19.67 -37.84
N LEU A 91 11.84 18.87 -37.74
CA LEU A 91 12.01 17.43 -37.54
C LEU A 91 11.77 16.75 -38.89
N ARG A 92 12.84 16.25 -39.52
CA ARG A 92 12.69 15.45 -40.75
C ARG A 92 12.27 14.03 -40.35
N PRO A 93 11.20 13.47 -40.93
CA PRO A 93 10.87 12.06 -40.74
C PRO A 93 12.01 11.19 -41.29
N ILE A 94 12.49 10.24 -40.50
CA ILE A 94 13.32 9.16 -41.01
C ILE A 94 12.37 8.17 -41.69
N GLN A 95 12.55 7.89 -42.98
CA GLN A 95 11.76 6.85 -43.65
C GLN A 95 12.20 5.47 -43.16
N ILE A 96 11.25 4.71 -42.62
CA ILE A 96 11.42 3.31 -42.28
C ILE A 96 10.85 2.50 -43.45
N SER A 97 11.71 1.80 -44.19
CA SER A 97 11.27 0.86 -45.23
C SER A 97 10.86 -0.47 -44.58
N GLU A 98 9.62 -0.87 -44.82
CA GLU A 98 9.04 -2.15 -44.39
C GLU A 98 9.68 -3.32 -45.17
N VAL A 99 10.40 -4.20 -44.47
CA VAL A 99 10.92 -5.44 -45.06
C VAL A 99 10.00 -6.59 -44.66
N GLY A 100 9.00 -6.85 -45.52
CA GLY A 100 8.32 -8.14 -45.67
C GLY A 100 7.43 -8.62 -44.52
N GLY A 101 6.13 -8.34 -44.63
CA GLY A 101 5.12 -9.07 -43.86
C GLY A 101 3.71 -8.48 -43.97
N THR A 102 3.10 -8.59 -45.16
CA THR A 102 1.74 -8.15 -45.48
C THR A 102 0.74 -8.33 -44.34
N ARG A 103 0.18 -7.23 -43.82
CA ARG A 103 -1.09 -7.26 -43.09
C ARG A 103 -1.99 -6.08 -43.44
N SER A 104 -3.09 -6.47 -44.07
CA SER A 104 -4.25 -5.68 -44.46
C SER A 104 -4.72 -4.67 -43.41
N MET A 105 -5.15 -3.52 -43.91
CA MET A 105 -5.95 -2.51 -43.22
C MET A 105 -7.05 -3.16 -42.38
N PHE A 106 -7.10 -2.82 -41.09
CA PHE A 106 -8.34 -2.85 -40.31
C PHE A 106 -8.38 -1.63 -39.39
N GLN A 107 -9.28 -0.71 -39.71
CA GLN A 107 -9.83 0.26 -38.77
C GLN A 107 -10.37 -0.48 -37.54
N ALA A 108 -9.96 -0.05 -36.36
CA ALA A 108 -10.58 -0.46 -35.10
C ALA A 108 -11.25 0.77 -34.47
N ASN A 109 -12.51 0.96 -34.86
CA ASN A 109 -13.51 1.58 -34.00
C ASN A 109 -13.65 0.73 -32.72
N GLY A 110 -13.72 1.38 -31.56
CA GLY A 110 -14.33 0.80 -30.36
C GLY A 110 -13.48 0.84 -29.10
N CYS A 111 -13.64 1.91 -28.31
CA CYS A 111 -13.73 1.77 -26.86
C CYS A 111 -15.05 2.39 -26.42
N ARG A 112 -15.88 1.54 -25.83
CA ARG A 112 -17.26 1.80 -25.43
C ARG A 112 -17.35 2.95 -24.44
N GLU A 113 -18.18 3.88 -24.85
CA GLU A 113 -18.80 4.94 -24.08
C GLU A 113 -19.69 4.33 -22.98
N LEU A 114 -19.40 4.65 -21.72
CA LEU A 114 -20.37 4.50 -20.63
C LEU A 114 -20.85 5.89 -20.26
N GLN A 115 -22.04 6.19 -20.76
CA GLN A 115 -22.80 7.42 -20.55
C GLN A 115 -23.23 7.58 -19.07
N PRO A 116 -23.49 8.83 -18.63
CA PRO A 116 -23.79 9.18 -17.25
C PRO A 116 -25.27 8.96 -16.94
N ILE A 117 -25.59 8.51 -15.72
CA ILE A 117 -26.98 8.49 -15.23
C ILE A 117 -27.19 9.74 -14.38
N ASN A 118 -27.69 10.79 -15.02
CA ASN A 118 -28.57 11.76 -14.39
C ASN A 118 -29.99 11.43 -14.87
N ASN A 119 -30.97 11.38 -13.96
CA ASN A 119 -32.28 12.00 -14.12
C ASN A 119 -33.08 11.88 -12.82
N LEU A 120 -33.35 13.05 -12.21
CA LEU A 120 -34.55 13.27 -11.40
C LEU A 120 -35.76 13.29 -12.34
N THR A 121 -36.88 12.71 -11.91
CA THR A 121 -38.19 13.37 -12.04
C THR A 121 -39.17 12.90 -10.97
N VAL A 122 -39.84 13.92 -10.43
CA VAL A 122 -40.82 14.01 -9.34
C VAL A 122 -42.13 13.26 -9.65
N SER A 123 -42.78 12.72 -8.61
CA SER A 123 -44.25 12.71 -8.46
C SER A 123 -44.63 12.62 -6.97
N ASN A 124 -45.33 13.65 -6.49
CA ASN A 124 -45.99 13.78 -5.17
C ASN A 124 -47.18 12.80 -5.01
N VAL A 125 -47.57 12.46 -3.77
CA VAL A 125 -48.81 12.91 -3.07
C VAL A 125 -48.82 12.38 -1.61
N GLN A 126 -49.27 13.27 -0.70
CA GLN A 126 -49.62 13.17 0.73
C GLN A 126 -50.26 11.85 1.23
N ASP A 127 -50.31 11.50 2.53
CA ASP A 127 -50.92 12.25 3.64
C ASP A 127 -50.73 11.58 5.03
N ARG A 128 -50.81 12.38 6.11
CA ARG A 128 -51.11 12.10 7.55
C ARG A 128 -50.19 11.18 8.37
N SER A 129 -49.97 11.33 9.69
CA SER A 129 -50.07 12.40 10.70
C SER A 129 -49.56 11.77 12.02
N SER A 130 -48.79 12.53 12.81
CA SER A 130 -48.64 12.52 14.29
C SER A 130 -48.53 11.19 15.07
N ASP A 131 -47.37 10.95 15.71
CA ASP A 131 -47.28 11.10 17.18
C ASP A 131 -45.84 11.00 17.75
N THR A 132 -45.46 12.06 18.46
CA THR A 132 -44.82 12.08 19.79
C THR A 132 -43.86 10.95 20.21
N ALA A 133 -42.55 11.25 20.31
CA ALA A 133 -41.74 11.03 21.53
C ALA A 133 -40.30 11.54 21.37
N LEU A 134 -39.91 12.40 22.32
CA LEU A 134 -38.55 12.85 22.59
C LEU A 134 -37.71 11.69 23.17
N ALA A 135 -36.55 11.40 22.59
CA ALA A 135 -35.42 10.74 23.26
C ALA A 135 -34.12 10.92 22.46
N PRO A 136 -32.95 10.96 23.12
CA PRO A 136 -31.80 11.72 22.67
C PRO A 136 -30.91 10.97 21.67
N CYS A 137 -30.24 11.79 20.87
CA CYS A 137 -29.07 11.48 20.05
C CYS A 137 -28.04 10.62 20.82
N VAL A 138 -28.05 9.32 20.55
CA VAL A 138 -26.91 8.43 20.81
C VAL A 138 -26.12 8.37 19.53
N SER A 139 -25.02 9.12 19.49
CA SER A 139 -23.92 8.85 18.58
C SER A 139 -23.50 7.39 18.77
N PRO A 140 -23.36 6.57 17.71
CA PRO A 140 -22.57 5.36 17.84
C PRO A 140 -21.11 5.80 17.98
N GLN A 141 -20.68 6.06 19.21
CA GLN A 141 -19.28 5.91 19.59
C GLN A 141 -18.98 4.42 19.42
N LEU A 142 -18.43 4.06 18.27
CA LEU A 142 -17.71 2.81 18.11
C LEU A 142 -16.46 2.93 18.98
N GLU A 143 -16.57 2.50 20.24
CA GLU A 143 -15.40 2.07 20.99
C GLU A 143 -14.74 0.95 20.18
N VAL A 144 -13.60 1.28 19.56
CA VAL A 144 -12.74 0.30 18.93
C VAL A 144 -11.97 -0.38 20.05
N THR A 145 -12.63 -1.29 20.73
CA THR A 145 -11.96 -2.32 21.52
C THR A 145 -11.08 -3.11 20.56
N PRO A 146 -9.76 -3.23 20.77
CA PRO A 146 -8.92 -4.10 19.94
C PRO A 146 -9.36 -5.54 20.18
N THR A 147 -10.30 -6.00 19.37
CA THR A 147 -10.75 -7.39 19.37
C THR A 147 -9.59 -8.19 18.80
N MET A 148 -9.00 -9.04 19.64
CA MET A 148 -7.99 -10.01 19.22
C MET A 148 -8.43 -10.73 17.94
N PRO A 149 -7.58 -10.76 16.90
CA PRO A 149 -7.69 -11.78 15.87
C PRO A 149 -7.46 -13.14 16.55
N LEU A 150 -8.51 -13.96 16.61
CA LEU A 150 -8.49 -15.27 17.28
C LEU A 150 -7.73 -16.33 16.45
N GLU A 151 -7.39 -16.02 15.21
CA GLU A 151 -6.80 -16.94 14.25
C GLU A 151 -5.40 -16.48 13.83
N PRO A 152 -4.44 -17.41 13.66
CA PRO A 152 -3.11 -17.08 13.17
C PRO A 152 -3.20 -16.44 11.78
N PRO A 153 -2.35 -15.43 11.48
CA PRO A 153 -2.39 -14.73 10.22
C PRO A 153 -2.19 -15.69 9.05
N THR A 154 -3.02 -15.55 8.01
CA THR A 154 -2.89 -16.35 6.79
C THR A 154 -1.82 -15.79 5.84
N ASN A 155 -1.51 -14.49 5.93
CA ASN A 155 -0.63 -13.79 4.99
C ASN A 155 0.05 -12.59 5.68
N TRP A 156 1.25 -12.22 5.24
CA TRP A 156 2.02 -11.04 5.61
C TRP A 156 1.17 -9.78 5.80
N PHE A 157 0.32 -9.45 4.81
CA PHE A 157 -0.46 -8.22 4.85
C PHE A 157 -1.49 -8.22 5.99
N GLN A 158 -2.04 -9.40 6.31
CA GLN A 158 -2.95 -9.55 7.43
C GLN A 158 -2.21 -9.31 8.75
N MET A 159 -1.02 -9.90 8.89
CA MET A 159 -0.16 -9.73 10.04
C MET A 159 0.27 -8.27 10.23
N GLU A 160 0.76 -7.61 9.18
CA GLU A 160 1.25 -6.23 9.29
C GLU A 160 0.12 -5.22 9.54
N ARG A 161 -1.10 -5.49 9.04
CA ARG A 161 -2.28 -4.69 9.38
C ARG A 161 -2.60 -4.80 10.87
N GLU A 162 -2.69 -6.02 11.37
CA GLU A 162 -3.00 -6.28 12.79
C GLU A 162 -1.92 -5.69 13.69
N LEU A 163 -0.64 -5.87 13.35
CA LEU A 163 0.46 -5.24 14.09
C LEU A 163 0.37 -3.71 14.08
N ARG A 164 -0.06 -3.09 12.99
CA ARG A 164 -0.23 -1.62 12.93
C ARG A 164 -1.38 -1.13 13.80
N GLU A 165 -2.45 -1.90 13.90
CA GLU A 165 -3.58 -1.61 14.80
C GLU A 165 -3.19 -1.81 16.26
N LEU A 166 -2.33 -2.80 16.54
CA LEU A 166 -1.81 -3.09 17.89
C LEU A 166 -0.65 -2.18 18.32
N ILE A 167 -0.01 -1.49 17.37
CA ILE A 167 1.10 -0.55 17.58
C ILE A 167 0.72 0.82 16.98
N PRO A 168 -0.31 1.50 17.50
CA PRO A 168 -0.83 2.71 16.87
C PRO A 168 0.15 3.90 16.93
N SER A 169 1.02 3.97 17.95
CA SER A 169 1.85 5.17 18.18
C SER A 169 3.17 4.95 18.95
N SER A 170 3.52 3.73 19.38
CA SER A 170 4.71 3.48 20.21
C SER A 170 5.79 2.70 19.46
N GLU A 171 7.05 3.13 19.60
CA GLU A 171 8.21 2.32 19.16
C GLU A 171 8.28 0.98 19.89
N SER A 172 7.67 0.89 21.08
CA SER A 172 7.63 -0.32 21.90
C SER A 172 6.45 -1.23 21.55
N LEU A 173 6.70 -2.53 21.55
CA LEU A 173 5.70 -3.58 21.31
C LEU A 173 4.70 -3.65 22.48
N ALA A 174 3.43 -3.43 22.18
CA ALA A 174 2.35 -3.66 23.14
C ALA A 174 2.33 -5.15 23.58
N PRO A 175 1.94 -5.47 24.83
CA PRO A 175 1.85 -6.86 25.29
C PRO A 175 0.97 -7.75 24.41
N LEU A 176 -0.10 -7.17 23.85
CA LEU A 176 -1.00 -7.87 22.93
C LEU A 176 -0.32 -8.22 21.59
N ALA A 177 0.58 -7.35 21.11
CA ALA A 177 1.39 -7.62 19.91
C ALA A 177 2.44 -8.71 20.16
N VAL A 178 3.02 -8.75 21.36
CA VAL A 178 3.95 -9.82 21.77
C VAL A 178 3.24 -11.17 21.77
N ASP A 179 2.07 -11.24 22.40
CA ASP A 179 1.24 -12.44 22.44
C ASP A 179 0.85 -12.92 21.03
N TYR A 180 0.47 -11.99 20.17
CA TYR A 180 0.13 -12.26 18.79
C TYR A 180 1.32 -12.79 17.97
N LEU A 181 2.51 -12.18 18.06
CA LEU A 181 3.70 -12.69 17.36
C LEU A 181 4.13 -14.08 17.85
N CYS A 182 3.93 -14.35 19.14
CA CYS A 182 4.24 -15.65 19.73
C CYS A 182 3.22 -16.74 19.35
N SER A 183 2.00 -16.38 18.95
CA SER A 183 0.97 -17.36 18.53
C SER A 183 1.25 -17.96 17.14
N ILE A 184 2.06 -17.31 16.32
CA ILE A 184 2.38 -17.77 14.96
C ILE A 184 3.36 -18.93 15.03
N GLU A 185 2.96 -20.14 14.63
CA GLU A 185 3.83 -21.31 14.64
C GLU A 185 5.02 -21.20 13.66
N PRO A 186 6.22 -21.78 14.00
CA PRO A 186 7.42 -21.68 13.17
C PRO A 186 7.24 -22.23 11.75
N THR A 187 6.39 -23.24 11.58
CA THR A 187 6.05 -23.86 10.29
C THR A 187 5.35 -22.89 9.34
N ASN A 188 4.64 -21.90 9.89
CA ASN A 188 3.90 -20.90 9.13
C ASN A 188 4.73 -19.66 8.78
N TYR A 189 5.97 -19.53 9.25
CA TYR A 189 6.80 -18.36 8.95
C TYR A 189 7.06 -18.20 7.45
N ALA A 190 7.23 -19.30 6.72
CA ALA A 190 7.46 -19.26 5.28
C ALA A 190 6.22 -18.76 4.50
N SER A 191 5.02 -19.15 4.92
CA SER A 191 3.77 -18.73 4.27
C SER A 191 3.35 -17.32 4.66
N VAL A 192 3.52 -16.97 5.94
CA VAL A 192 3.12 -15.67 6.48
C VAL A 192 4.14 -14.60 6.11
N ILE A 193 5.43 -14.80 6.34
CA ILE A 193 6.46 -13.77 6.16
C ILE A 193 7.07 -13.90 4.76
N GLY A 194 7.56 -15.08 4.42
CA GLY A 194 8.20 -15.37 3.14
C GLY A 194 9.25 -14.31 2.78
N ASN A 195 9.13 -13.70 1.60
CA ASN A 195 10.06 -12.69 1.08
C ASN A 195 9.93 -11.29 1.71
N ASN A 196 9.00 -11.10 2.65
CA ASN A 196 8.72 -9.80 3.25
C ASN A 196 9.53 -9.54 4.54
N LEU A 197 10.38 -10.49 4.94
CA LEU A 197 11.27 -10.30 6.08
C LEU A 197 12.19 -9.09 5.86
N ASN A 198 12.17 -8.19 6.83
CA ASN A 198 12.93 -6.94 6.86
C ASN A 198 13.44 -6.69 8.29
N SER A 199 14.34 -5.73 8.49
CA SER A 199 14.97 -5.47 9.80
C SER A 199 13.95 -5.14 10.89
N SER A 200 12.99 -4.25 10.62
CA SER A 200 11.92 -3.90 11.58
C SER A 200 11.07 -5.11 11.97
N CYS A 201 10.72 -5.97 11.01
CA CYS A 201 9.99 -7.19 11.28
C CYS A 201 10.80 -8.17 12.14
N LEU A 202 12.06 -8.41 11.77
CA LEU A 202 12.96 -9.27 12.52
C LEU A 202 13.16 -8.77 13.95
N GLY A 203 13.45 -7.49 14.13
CA GLY A 203 13.58 -6.85 15.45
C GLY A 203 12.32 -7.01 16.29
N ARG A 204 11.12 -6.81 15.70
CA ARG A 204 9.84 -7.03 16.39
C ARG A 204 9.67 -8.47 16.87
N PHE A 205 10.01 -9.48 16.06
CA PHE A 205 9.96 -10.89 16.48
C PHE A 205 10.96 -11.20 17.60
N LEU A 206 12.21 -10.73 17.48
CA LEU A 206 13.25 -10.94 18.48
C LEU A 206 12.87 -10.30 19.82
N ALA A 207 12.38 -9.07 19.79
CA ALA A 207 11.87 -8.39 20.97
C ALA A 207 10.70 -9.16 21.59
N ALA A 208 9.74 -9.63 20.80
CA ALA A 208 8.63 -10.44 21.29
C ALA A 208 9.10 -11.73 21.98
N PHE A 209 10.08 -12.44 21.43
CA PHE A 209 10.62 -13.67 22.05
C PHE A 209 11.36 -13.39 23.37
N SER A 210 12.00 -12.22 23.49
CA SER A 210 12.68 -11.83 24.72
C SER A 210 11.72 -11.44 25.84
N ILE A 211 10.58 -10.83 25.50
CA ILE A 211 9.58 -10.34 26.46
C ILE A 211 8.57 -11.44 26.81
N SER A 212 8.29 -12.36 25.89
CA SER A 212 7.28 -13.39 26.08
C SER A 212 7.65 -14.37 27.20
N SER A 213 6.75 -14.47 28.18
CA SER A 213 6.79 -15.48 29.24
C SER A 213 6.14 -16.80 28.83
N LYS A 214 5.45 -16.84 27.68
CA LYS A 214 4.70 -18.03 27.21
C LYS A 214 5.58 -19.04 26.48
N LEU A 215 6.75 -18.62 25.99
CA LEU A 215 7.65 -19.46 25.21
C LEU A 215 8.70 -20.12 26.11
N THR A 216 8.80 -21.44 26.02
CA THR A 216 9.92 -22.20 26.61
C THR A 216 11.23 -21.89 25.87
N SER A 217 12.37 -22.09 26.54
CA SER A 217 13.70 -21.86 25.95
C SER A 217 13.92 -22.64 24.65
N ALA A 218 13.40 -23.87 24.57
CA ALA A 218 13.44 -24.69 23.35
C ALA A 218 12.60 -24.07 22.21
N GLN A 219 11.39 -23.58 22.51
CA GLN A 219 10.54 -22.92 21.51
C GLN A 219 11.13 -21.61 21.01
N LYS A 220 11.77 -20.82 21.89
CA LYS A 220 12.51 -19.62 21.47
C LYS A 220 13.62 -19.98 20.46
N ALA A 221 14.38 -21.04 20.75
CA ALA A 221 15.44 -21.54 19.87
C ALA A 221 14.91 -21.98 18.50
N GLU A 222 13.85 -22.77 18.50
CA GLU A 222 13.19 -23.26 17.28
C GLU A 222 12.69 -22.10 16.41
N ARG A 223 12.03 -21.12 17.03
CA ARG A 223 11.51 -19.93 16.34
C ARG A 223 12.62 -19.07 15.75
N MET A 224 13.71 -18.85 16.50
CA MET A 224 14.89 -18.14 15.98
C MET A 224 15.51 -18.89 14.79
N ALA A 225 15.64 -20.21 14.88
CA ALA A 225 16.18 -21.02 13.79
C ALA A 225 15.25 -21.03 12.56
N ALA A 226 13.93 -20.99 12.75
CA ALA A 226 12.96 -20.90 11.66
C ALA A 226 13.01 -19.54 10.96
N LEU A 227 13.14 -18.44 11.71
CA LEU A 227 13.34 -17.10 11.13
C LEU A 227 14.64 -17.02 10.33
N ALA A 228 15.71 -17.63 10.83
CA ALA A 228 17.01 -17.66 10.15
C ALA A 228 16.99 -18.37 8.78
N LYS A 229 16.02 -19.28 8.56
CA LYS A 229 15.86 -20.01 7.29
C LYS A 229 15.01 -19.26 6.25
N LEU A 230 14.42 -18.12 6.62
CA LEU A 230 13.58 -17.36 5.71
C LEU A 230 14.40 -16.66 4.61
N PRO A 231 13.81 -16.47 3.42
CA PRO A 231 14.48 -15.70 2.39
C PRO A 231 14.68 -14.26 2.87
N ARG A 232 15.83 -13.68 2.52
CA ARG A 232 16.25 -12.33 2.93
C ARG A 232 16.57 -12.17 4.41
N PHE A 233 16.70 -13.26 5.17
CA PHE A 233 17.17 -13.19 6.56
C PHE A 233 18.52 -12.48 6.67
N ASP A 234 19.52 -12.85 5.87
CA ASP A 234 20.86 -12.25 5.92
C ASP A 234 20.81 -10.72 5.71
N VAL A 235 19.96 -10.28 4.77
CA VAL A 235 19.77 -8.85 4.48
C VAL A 235 19.05 -8.16 5.64
N ALA A 236 18.03 -8.79 6.22
CA ALA A 236 17.32 -8.25 7.37
C ALA A 236 18.24 -8.14 8.60
N TRP A 237 19.04 -9.18 8.88
CA TRP A 237 20.01 -9.22 9.97
C TRP A 237 21.18 -8.25 9.79
N LEU A 238 21.62 -8.01 8.56
CA LEU A 238 22.63 -6.99 8.29
C LEU A 238 22.12 -5.57 8.63
N LEU A 239 20.82 -5.34 8.46
CA LEU A 239 20.17 -4.04 8.65
C LEU A 239 19.55 -3.87 10.06
N THR A 240 19.77 -4.80 10.99
CA THR A 240 19.30 -4.64 12.38
C THR A 240 20.22 -3.71 13.18
N ASP A 241 19.59 -3.02 14.13
CA ASP A 241 20.28 -2.10 15.05
C ASP A 241 20.98 -2.86 16.20
N ASP A 242 21.86 -2.15 16.91
CA ASP A 242 22.60 -2.71 18.05
C ASP A 242 21.69 -3.19 19.19
N SER A 243 20.50 -2.59 19.33
CA SER A 243 19.48 -3.04 20.29
C SER A 243 19.01 -4.47 19.99
N ASP A 244 18.78 -4.79 18.71
CA ASP A 244 18.34 -6.11 18.28
C ASP A 244 19.46 -7.15 18.47
N ARG A 245 20.71 -6.76 18.19
CA ARG A 245 21.90 -7.60 18.43
C ARG A 245 22.07 -7.93 19.92
N THR A 246 21.82 -6.94 20.79
CA THR A 246 21.84 -7.12 22.24
C THR A 246 20.71 -8.06 22.71
N ILE A 247 19.52 -7.96 22.11
CA ILE A 247 18.41 -8.87 22.37
C ILE A 247 18.78 -10.31 21.99
N VAL A 248 19.39 -10.53 20.81
CA VAL A 248 19.88 -11.86 20.40
C VAL A 248 20.91 -12.40 21.38
N GLY A 249 21.85 -11.57 21.83
CA GLY A 249 22.84 -11.96 22.84
C GLY A 249 22.21 -12.49 24.12
N ARG A 250 21.14 -11.84 24.61
CA ARG A 250 20.36 -12.31 25.77
C ARG A 250 19.60 -13.60 25.46
N LEU A 251 18.93 -13.69 24.32
CA LEU A 251 18.20 -14.88 23.90
C LEU A 251 19.12 -16.11 23.78
N LEU A 252 20.34 -15.94 23.27
CA LEU A 252 21.33 -17.01 23.16
C LEU A 252 21.83 -17.52 24.53
N GLN A 253 21.69 -16.74 25.61
CA GLN A 253 21.98 -17.19 26.97
C GLN A 253 20.82 -18.00 27.58
N GLU A 254 19.58 -17.75 27.15
CA GLU A 254 18.38 -18.46 27.64
C GLU A 254 18.12 -19.78 26.90
N VAL A 255 18.63 -19.91 25.68
CA VAL A 255 18.41 -21.05 24.79
C VAL A 255 19.28 -22.26 25.16
N PRO A 256 18.78 -23.51 25.00
CA PRO A 256 19.56 -24.72 25.26
C PRO A 256 20.89 -24.75 24.47
N PRO A 257 21.99 -25.22 25.08
CA PRO A 257 23.35 -25.13 24.53
C PRO A 257 23.51 -25.82 23.18
N GLU A 258 22.77 -26.92 22.96
CA GLU A 258 22.69 -27.66 21.69
C GLU A 258 22.29 -26.77 20.50
N SER A 259 21.36 -25.84 20.74
CA SER A 259 20.84 -24.94 19.69
C SER A 259 21.69 -23.70 19.50
N VAL A 260 22.48 -23.30 20.50
CA VAL A 260 23.32 -22.09 20.47
C VAL A 260 24.35 -22.15 19.36
N ALA A 261 24.98 -23.31 19.14
CA ALA A 261 25.99 -23.47 18.08
C ALA A 261 25.40 -23.18 16.69
N SER A 262 24.24 -23.77 16.40
CA SER A 262 23.52 -23.55 15.14
C SER A 262 23.01 -22.12 15.00
N LEU A 263 22.52 -21.51 16.08
CA LEU A 263 22.04 -20.12 16.02
C LEU A 263 23.20 -19.14 15.81
N LYS A 264 24.35 -19.38 16.43
CA LYS A 264 25.54 -18.54 16.20
C LYS A 264 25.99 -18.53 14.75
N THR A 265 25.80 -19.60 13.98
CA THR A 265 26.14 -19.57 12.55
C THR A 265 25.22 -18.66 11.74
N TYR A 266 23.97 -18.46 12.18
CA TYR A 266 23.02 -17.57 11.49
C TYR A 266 23.16 -16.11 11.94
N PHE A 267 23.39 -15.88 13.23
CA PHE A 267 23.43 -14.54 13.83
C PHE A 267 24.87 -13.99 13.99
N SER A 268 25.84 -14.55 13.27
CA SER A 268 27.23 -14.06 13.27
C SER A 268 27.41 -12.79 12.44
#